data_AF-A0A7S8F6Q7-F1
#
_entry.id   AF-A0A7S8F6Q7-F1
#
_cell.length_a   1.000
_cell.length_b   1.000
_cell.length_c   1.000
_cell.angle_alpha   90.00
_cell.angle_beta   90.00
_cell.angle_gamma   90.00
#
_symmetry.space_group_name_H-M   'P 1'
#
loop_
_entity.id
_entity.type
_entity.pdbx_description
1 polymer ?
#
loop_
_entity_poly.entity_id
_entity_poly.type
_entity_poly.pdbx_seq_one_letter_code
_entity_poly.pdbx_strand_id
1 'polypeptide(L)'
;MQIIRTVVWVLVLFALLAFSFFNWKPVEVQLWSNLVLETKLPALVVISFLLGLLPMWLIHRANKWRMTRRVNALEAATTRLATPKEPIPTPTPTGEPANPVEPEPDKPL
;
A
#
# COMPACT_ATOMS: atom_id res chain seq x y z
N MET A 1 9.77 -20.87 3.78
CA MET A 1 10.01 -20.12 2.52
C MET A 1 11.23 -19.20 2.54
N GLN A 2 11.60 -18.60 3.68
CA GLN A 2 12.66 -17.59 3.71
C GLN A 2 14.04 -18.15 3.37
N ILE A 3 14.43 -19.31 3.92
CA ILE A 3 15.72 -19.96 3.60
C ILE A 3 15.82 -20.29 2.10
N ILE A 4 14.81 -20.96 1.54
CA ILE A 4 14.77 -21.32 0.11
C ILE A 4 14.89 -20.06 -0.75
N ARG A 5 14.14 -19.00 -0.43
CA ARG A 5 14.23 -17.72 -1.13
C ARG A 5 15.64 -17.14 -1.05
N THR A 6 16.27 -17.14 0.13
CA THR A 6 17.64 -16.64 0.28
C THR A 6 18.64 -17.47 -0.53
N VAL A 7 18.56 -18.80 -0.50
CA VAL A 7 19.44 -19.69 -1.28
C VAL A 7 19.30 -19.41 -2.79
N VAL A 8 18.07 -19.28 -3.29
CA VAL A 8 17.82 -18.92 -4.70
C VAL A 8 18.45 -17.57 -5.04
N TRP A 9 18.26 -16.55 -4.21
CA TRP A 9 18.85 -15.22 -4.44
C TRP A 9 20.38 -15.25 -4.39
N VAL A 10 20.97 -16.03 -3.50
CA VAL A 10 22.43 -16.20 -3.42
C VAL A 10 22.96 -16.90 -4.68
N LEU A 11 22.28 -17.96 -5.17
CA LEU A 11 22.65 -18.63 -6.42
C LEU A 11 22.56 -17.69 -7.61
N VAL A 12 21.47 -16.91 -7.72
CA VAL A 12 21.32 -15.90 -8.78
C VAL A 12 22.43 -14.86 -8.70
N LEU A 13 22.76 -14.36 -7.51
CA LEU A 13 23.85 -13.40 -7.31
C LEU A 13 25.19 -13.98 -7.77
N PHE A 14 25.50 -15.21 -7.37
CA PHE A 14 26.76 -15.87 -7.74
C PHE A 14 26.84 -16.11 -9.25
N ALA A 15 25.73 -16.54 -9.87
CA ALA A 15 25.64 -16.70 -11.32
C ALA A 15 25.85 -15.35 -12.05
N LEU A 16 25.27 -14.26 -11.54
CA LEU A 16 25.45 -12.92 -12.11
C LEU A 16 26.90 -12.44 -12.00
N LEU A 17 27.55 -12.68 -10.87
CA LEU A 17 28.96 -12.32 -10.67
C LEU A 17 29.88 -13.13 -11.59
N ALA A 18 29.68 -14.45 -11.67
CA ALA A 18 30.44 -15.31 -12.57
C ALA A 18 30.25 -14.88 -14.03
N PHE A 19 28.99 -14.67 -14.45
CA PHE A 19 28.67 -14.17 -15.78
C PHE A 19 29.38 -12.84 -16.05
N SER A 20 29.32 -11.89 -15.10
CA SER A 20 29.96 -10.59 -15.23
C SER A 20 31.47 -10.71 -15.39
N PHE A 21 32.13 -11.51 -14.54
CA PHE A 21 33.57 -11.74 -14.58
C PHE A 21 34.02 -12.36 -15.91
N PHE A 22 33.36 -13.43 -16.36
CA PHE A 22 33.71 -14.10 -17.62
C PHE A 22 33.36 -13.27 -18.87
N ASN A 23 32.42 -12.34 -18.75
CA ASN A 23 31.95 -11.53 -19.87
C ASN A 23 32.33 -10.06 -19.73
N TRP A 24 33.51 -9.76 -19.18
CA TRP A 24 34.02 -8.39 -19.03
C TRP A 24 34.53 -7.77 -20.34
N LYS A 25 33.74 -7.92 -21.41
CA LYS A 25 34.06 -7.42 -22.75
C LYS A 25 33.42 -6.04 -22.95
N PRO A 26 34.18 -5.05 -23.46
CA PRO A 26 33.60 -3.78 -23.89
C PRO A 26 32.64 -4.02 -25.06
N VAL A 27 31.48 -3.38 -25.01
CA VAL A 27 30.47 -3.42 -26.06
C VAL A 27 30.15 -1.98 -26.44
N GLU A 28 30.39 -1.66 -27.69
CA GLU A 28 30.02 -0.39 -28.29
C GLU A 28 28.54 -0.43 -28.65
N VAL A 29 27.73 0.40 -28.00
CA VAL A 29 26.33 0.62 -28.38
C VAL A 29 26.27 1.95 -29.10
N GLN A 30 26.04 1.92 -30.41
CA GLN A 30 25.79 3.14 -31.18
C GLN A 30 24.37 3.59 -30.89
N LEU A 31 24.22 4.69 -30.16
CA LEU A 31 22.89 5.27 -29.95
C LEU A 31 22.50 6.05 -31.21
N TRP A 32 23.38 6.94 -31.68
CA TRP A 32 23.15 7.86 -32.80
C TRP A 32 24.41 7.88 -33.69
N SER A 33 24.36 8.44 -34.90
CA SER A 33 25.47 8.42 -35.88
C SER A 33 26.82 8.93 -35.35
N ASN A 34 26.80 9.77 -34.30
CA ASN A 34 28.00 10.38 -33.72
C ASN A 34 28.15 10.05 -32.23
N LEU A 35 27.31 9.18 -31.66
CA LEU A 35 27.27 8.89 -30.22
C LEU A 35 27.38 7.39 -29.97
N VAL A 36 28.60 6.97 -29.64
CA VAL A 36 28.92 5.59 -29.25
C VAL A 36 29.06 5.54 -27.74
N LEU A 37 28.22 4.74 -27.10
CA LEU A 37 28.31 4.47 -25.69
C LEU A 37 29.02 3.13 -25.48
N GLU A 38 30.25 3.20 -24.98
CA GLU A 38 31.00 2.02 -24.57
C GLU A 38 30.51 1.58 -23.19
N THR A 39 29.73 0.50 -23.16
CA THR A 39 29.30 -0.15 -21.91
C THR A 39 29.79 -1.58 -21.88
N LYS A 40 29.96 -2.14 -20.68
CA LYS A 40 30.34 -3.56 -20.57
C LYS A 40 29.14 -4.45 -20.82
N LEU A 41 29.34 -5.59 -21.48
CA LEU A 41 28.27 -6.57 -21.74
C LEU A 41 27.43 -6.93 -20.49
N PRO A 42 28.02 -7.11 -19.29
CA PRO A 42 27.24 -7.46 -18.09
C PRO A 42 26.28 -6.35 -17.68
N ALA A 43 26.65 -5.08 -17.88
CA ALA A 43 25.80 -3.95 -17.54
C ALA A 43 24.54 -3.93 -18.41
N LEU A 44 24.67 -4.19 -19.72
CA LEU A 44 23.52 -4.27 -20.63
C LEU A 44 22.57 -5.41 -20.27
N VAL A 45 23.10 -6.57 -19.87
CA VAL A 45 22.30 -7.72 -19.42
C VAL A 45 21.53 -7.41 -18.14
N VAL A 46 22.18 -6.75 -17.18
CA VAL A 46 21.52 -6.33 -15.94
C VAL A 46 20.43 -5.30 -16.23
N ILE A 47 20.69 -4.32 -17.09
CA ILE A 47 19.71 -3.28 -17.46
C ILE A 47 18.51 -3.89 -18.19
N SER A 48 18.73 -4.77 -19.17
CA SER A 48 17.63 -5.41 -19.90
C SER A 48 16.80 -6.32 -19.00
N PHE A 49 17.46 -7.05 -18.09
CA PHE A 49 16.79 -7.84 -17.08
C PHE A 49 15.97 -6.98 -16.12
N LEU A 50 16.53 -5.88 -15.63
CA LEU A 50 15.82 -4.92 -14.77
C LEU A 50 14.63 -4.31 -15.50
N LEU A 51 14.76 -3.92 -16.76
CA LEU A 51 13.66 -3.37 -17.55
C LEU A 51 12.50 -4.35 -17.72
N GLY A 52 12.78 -5.65 -17.85
CA GLY A 52 11.74 -6.68 -17.85
C GLY A 52 11.16 -6.97 -16.45
N LEU A 53 12.02 -7.02 -15.42
CA LEU A 53 11.65 -7.45 -14.09
C LEU A 53 10.97 -6.35 -13.25
N LEU A 54 11.46 -5.11 -13.29
CA LEU A 54 10.93 -3.99 -12.50
C LEU A 54 9.43 -3.80 -12.67
N PRO A 55 8.89 -3.66 -13.91
CA PRO A 55 7.47 -3.37 -14.08
C PRO A 55 6.61 -4.52 -13.56
N MET A 56 7.00 -5.77 -13.84
CA MET A 56 6.27 -6.94 -13.34
C MET A 56 6.31 -7.04 -11.82
N TRP A 57 7.49 -6.80 -11.22
CA TRP A 57 7.67 -6.82 -9.77
C TRP A 57 6.88 -5.73 -9.07
N LEU A 58 6.85 -4.51 -9.64
CA LEU A 58 6.13 -3.38 -9.09
C LEU A 58 4.61 -3.61 -9.09
N ILE A 59 4.07 -4.16 -10.18
CA ILE A 59 2.65 -4.54 -10.26
C ILE A 59 2.32 -5.61 -9.21
N HIS A 60 3.15 -6.65 -9.10
CA HIS A 60 2.94 -7.70 -8.10
C HIS A 60 2.96 -7.13 -6.67
N ARG A 61 3.92 -6.25 -6.36
CA ARG A 61 4.03 -5.59 -5.07
C ARG A 61 2.83 -4.69 -4.77
N ALA A 62 2.39 -3.91 -5.74
CA ALA A 62 1.23 -3.02 -5.61
C ALA A 62 -0.06 -3.82 -5.37
N ASN A 63 -0.26 -4.90 -6.12
CA ASN A 63 -1.41 -5.79 -5.94
C ASN A 63 -1.42 -6.39 -4.53
N LYS A 64 -0.29 -6.93 -4.06
CA LYS A 64 -0.19 -7.48 -2.71
C LYS A 64 -0.52 -6.41 -1.65
N TRP A 65 0.04 -5.21 -1.78
CA TRP A 65 -0.24 -4.10 -0.87
C TRP A 65 -1.73 -3.71 -0.85
N ARG A 66 -2.35 -3.60 -2.03
CA ARG A 66 -3.77 -3.25 -2.15
C ARG A 66 -4.67 -4.31 -1.53
N MET A 67 -4.36 -5.59 -1.71
CA MET A 67 -5.15 -6.68 -1.12
C MET A 67 -5.02 -6.71 0.39
N THR A 68 -3.80 -6.61 0.94
CA THR A 68 -3.59 -6.56 2.39
C THR A 68 -4.34 -5.37 3.02
N ARG A 69 -4.32 -4.19 2.38
CA ARG A 69 -5.05 -3.02 2.90
C ARG A 69 -6.57 -3.24 2.91
N ARG A 70 -7.11 -3.89 1.89
CA ARG A 70 -8.55 -4.23 1.81
C ARG A 70 -8.95 -5.22 2.89
N VAL A 71 -8.15 -6.27 3.10
CA VAL A 71 -8.37 -7.26 4.16
C VAL A 71 -8.39 -6.58 5.52
N ASN A 72 -7.38 -5.76 5.84
CA ASN A 72 -7.32 -5.05 7.12
C ASN A 72 -8.53 -4.11 7.33
N ALA A 73 -9.01 -3.45 6.27
CA ALA A 73 -10.18 -2.59 6.34
C ALA A 73 -11.48 -3.38 6.61
N LEU A 74 -11.62 -4.57 5.98
CA LEU A 74 -12.74 -5.47 6.24
C LEU A 74 -12.70 -6.02 7.66
N GLU A 75 -11.53 -6.48 8.12
CA GLU A 75 -11.34 -6.96 9.50
C GLU A 75 -11.73 -5.87 10.51
N ALA A 76 -11.25 -4.63 10.32
CA ALA A 76 -11.60 -3.51 11.20
C ALA A 76 -13.10 -3.18 11.17
N ALA A 77 -13.77 -3.27 10.02
CA ALA A 77 -15.21 -3.08 9.92
C ALA A 77 -15.98 -4.19 10.64
N THR A 78 -15.58 -5.45 10.47
CA THR A 78 -16.18 -6.60 11.18
C THR A 78 -15.99 -6.47 12.69
N THR A 79 -14.80 -6.09 13.17
CA THR A 79 -14.57 -5.82 14.60
C THR A 79 -15.49 -4.73 15.13
N ARG A 80 -15.67 -3.62 14.41
CA ARG A 80 -16.57 -2.52 14.83
C ARG A 80 -18.03 -2.95 14.91
N LEU A 81 -18.47 -3.87 14.05
CA LEU A 81 -19.83 -4.41 14.07
C LEU A 81 -20.03 -5.44 15.19
N ALA A 82 -18.97 -6.17 15.57
CA ALA A 82 -18.99 -7.15 16.65
C ALA A 82 -18.86 -6.52 18.04
N THR A 83 -18.29 -5.32 18.16
CA THR A 83 -18.27 -4.56 19.41
C THR A 83 -19.68 -4.05 19.72
N PRO A 84 -20.29 -4.42 20.87
CA PRO A 84 -21.58 -3.88 21.28
C PRO A 84 -21.55 -2.36 21.31
N LYS A 85 -22.48 -1.72 20.61
CA LYS A 85 -22.67 -0.28 20.65
C LYS A 85 -23.06 0.09 22.08
N GLU A 86 -22.23 0.86 22.77
CA GLU A 86 -22.62 1.48 24.04
C GLU A 86 -23.95 2.24 23.82
N PRO A 87 -24.93 2.11 24.73
CA PRO A 87 -26.19 2.81 24.59
C PRO A 87 -25.91 4.30 24.47
N ILE A 88 -26.40 4.91 23.39
CA ILE A 88 -26.41 6.36 23.26
C ILE A 88 -27.24 6.87 24.44
N PRO A 89 -26.72 7.77 25.30
CA PRO A 89 -27.56 8.37 26.32
C PRO A 89 -28.72 9.06 25.61
N THR A 90 -29.93 8.60 25.86
CA THR A 90 -31.16 9.30 25.46
C THR A 90 -31.03 10.74 25.94
N PRO A 91 -31.17 11.77 25.07
CA PRO A 91 -31.24 13.13 25.57
C PRO A 91 -32.42 13.20 26.53
N THR A 92 -32.13 13.36 27.82
CA THR A 92 -33.14 13.68 28.82
C THR A 92 -33.81 14.98 28.34
N PRO A 93 -35.14 15.02 28.16
CA PRO A 93 -35.80 16.29 27.91
C PRO A 93 -35.52 17.19 29.11
N THR A 94 -34.66 18.19 28.90
CA THR A 94 -34.46 19.31 29.82
C THR A 94 -35.83 19.89 30.13
N GLY A 95 -36.12 19.96 31.42
CA GLY A 95 -37.43 20.25 31.97
C GLY A 95 -38.18 21.37 31.25
N GLU A 96 -39.45 21.08 31.02
CA GLU A 96 -40.49 22.05 30.72
C GLU A 96 -40.37 23.23 31.70
N PRO A 97 -40.19 24.47 31.22
CA PRO A 97 -40.26 25.62 32.11
C PRO A 97 -41.67 25.65 32.71
N ALA A 98 -41.72 25.54 34.05
CA ALA A 98 -42.93 25.65 34.82
C ALA A 98 -43.68 26.93 34.42
N ASN A 99 -44.81 26.73 33.75
CA ASN A 99 -45.74 27.79 33.38
C ASN A 99 -46.27 28.42 34.69
N PRO A 100 -46.08 29.72 34.95
CA PRO A 100 -46.68 30.36 36.11
C PRO A 100 -48.20 30.30 35.96
N VAL A 101 -48.88 29.70 36.92
CA VAL A 101 -50.34 29.75 37.03
C VAL A 101 -50.73 31.23 37.16
N GLU A 102 -51.29 31.77 36.08
CA GLU A 102 -51.89 33.10 36.02
C GLU A 102 -53.24 33.05 36.77
N PRO A 103 -53.50 33.92 37.75
CA PRO A 103 -54.77 33.92 38.46
C PRO A 103 -55.89 34.38 37.52
N GLU A 104 -56.93 33.55 37.45
CA GLU A 104 -58.17 33.75 36.71
C GLU A 104 -58.81 35.11 37.06
N PRO A 105 -59.13 35.97 36.07
CA PRO A 105 -59.83 37.21 36.34
C PRO A 105 -61.33 36.95 36.49
N ASP A 106 -61.84 37.21 37.70
CA ASP A 106 -63.27 37.26 37.99
C ASP A 106 -64.01 38.16 36.97
N LYS A 107 -65.03 37.58 36.34
CA LYS A 107 -65.96 38.28 35.45
C LYS A 107 -67.18 38.80 36.23
N PRO A 108 -67.82 39.88 35.75
CA PRO A 108 -68.58 40.83 36.56
C PRO A 108 -70.05 40.43 36.77
N LEU A 109 -70.68 41.05 37.78
CA LEU A 109 -72.12 41.33 37.86
C LEU A 109 -72.33 42.85 37.93
#